data_AF-A0A9D7UJA0-F1
#
_entry.id   AF-A0A9D7UJA0-F1
#
_cell.length_a   1.000
_cell.length_b   1.000
_cell.length_c   1.000
_cell.angle_alpha   90.00
_cell.angle_beta   90.00
_cell.angle_gamma   90.00
#
_symmetry.space_group_name_H-M   'P 1'
#
loop_
_entity.id
_entity.type
_entity.pdbx_description
1 polymer ?
#
loop_
_entity_poly.entity_id
_entity_poly.type
_entity_poly.pdbx_seq_one_letter_code
_entity_poly.pdbx_strand_id
1 'polypeptide(L)'
;PYAFERGDELSRGRGTAAELAHHFPTPILAAVGDEIADSLYIVEPGRPRPLALFDAGRVDYSLRRLLHYTGTPWREIQPFILLTNYHRYVDQFVRWSLREIATGGPYHRLVGPGGLAVEAGEDEASALGRVAGAPWHRFQMPAYQPHGRGGRGGRGRRGPQARARSGTEGRAASGILRGYVQQGLIRHRRRF
;
A
#
# COMPACT_ATOMS: atom_id res chain seq x y z
N PRO A 1 2.73 -19.93 10.40
CA PRO A 1 3.24 -18.56 10.67
C PRO A 1 2.28 -17.40 10.32
N TYR A 2 1.30 -17.61 9.42
CA TYR A 2 0.40 -16.53 8.98
C TYR A 2 -0.73 -16.16 9.97
N ALA A 3 -1.00 -17.02 10.96
CA ALA A 3 -1.96 -16.76 12.03
C ALA A 3 -1.46 -15.77 13.11
N PHE A 4 -0.17 -15.41 13.11
CA PHE A 4 0.42 -14.50 14.08
C PHE A 4 0.53 -13.08 13.52
N GLU A 5 -0.06 -12.10 14.22
CA GLU A 5 -0.08 -10.70 13.80
C GLU A 5 1.29 -10.01 13.96
N ARG A 6 2.10 -10.41 14.95
CA ARG A 6 3.48 -9.91 15.14
C ARG A 6 4.50 -11.04 15.08
N GLY A 7 5.58 -10.83 14.34
CA GLY A 7 6.74 -11.75 14.32
C GLY A 7 7.40 -11.93 15.69
N ASP A 8 7.12 -11.03 16.63
CA ASP A 8 7.67 -10.98 17.98
C ASP A 8 7.01 -12.01 18.94
N GLU A 9 5.85 -12.57 18.59
CA GLU A 9 5.15 -13.56 19.42
C GLU A 9 5.87 -14.91 19.48
N LEU A 10 6.61 -15.25 18.42
CA LEU A 10 7.43 -16.47 18.36
C LEU A 10 8.69 -16.36 19.21
N SER A 11 9.20 -15.14 19.43
CA SER A 11 10.40 -14.87 20.24
C SER A 11 10.14 -14.96 21.75
N ARG A 12 8.87 -15.04 22.19
CA ARG A 12 8.49 -15.11 23.61
C ARG A 12 8.39 -16.55 24.15
N GLY A 13 8.42 -17.55 23.27
CA GLY A 13 8.38 -18.97 23.64
C GLY A 13 9.77 -19.53 23.94
N ARG A 14 9.84 -20.59 24.75
CA ARG A 14 11.09 -21.35 24.99
C ARG A 14 11.49 -22.28 23.83
N GLY A 15 10.62 -22.46 22.85
CA GLY A 15 10.85 -23.33 21.68
C GLY A 15 11.55 -22.59 20.55
N THR A 16 12.46 -23.27 19.86
CA THR A 16 13.17 -22.76 18.70
C THR A 16 12.26 -22.74 17.47
N ALA A 17 12.58 -21.90 16.48
CA ALA A 17 11.88 -21.89 15.20
C ALA A 17 11.92 -23.26 14.48
N ALA A 18 12.97 -24.05 14.69
CA ALA A 18 13.12 -25.38 14.13
C ALA A 18 12.15 -26.40 14.76
N GLU A 19 11.98 -26.37 16.08
CA GLU A 19 11.01 -27.23 16.78
C GLU A 19 9.57 -26.89 16.36
N LEU A 20 9.24 -25.60 16.23
CA LEU A 20 7.94 -25.18 15.72
C LEU A 20 7.71 -25.62 14.27
N ALA A 21 8.74 -25.55 13.43
CA ALA A 21 8.65 -26.00 12.05
C ALA A 21 8.43 -27.52 11.92
N HIS A 22 8.85 -28.30 12.90
CA HIS A 22 8.66 -29.75 12.93
C HIS A 22 7.23 -30.15 13.30
N HIS A 23 6.60 -29.41 14.22
CA HIS A 23 5.26 -29.72 14.72
C HIS A 23 4.11 -28.95 14.05
N PHE A 24 4.40 -27.85 13.35
CA PHE A 24 3.39 -27.00 12.73
C PHE A 24 3.59 -26.81 11.22
N PRO A 25 2.51 -26.58 10.45
CA PRO A 25 2.60 -26.31 9.01
C PRO A 25 3.53 -25.14 8.70
N THR A 26 4.53 -25.41 7.87
CA THR A 26 5.48 -24.41 7.37
C THR A 26 5.15 -24.00 5.93
N PRO A 27 5.37 -22.74 5.56
CA PRO A 27 5.17 -22.30 4.19
C PRO A 27 6.24 -22.90 3.29
N ILE A 28 5.83 -23.74 2.36
CA ILE A 28 6.70 -24.28 1.32
C ILE A 28 6.71 -23.27 0.17
N LEU A 29 7.75 -22.44 0.11
CA LEU A 29 7.91 -21.40 -0.92
C LEU A 29 7.83 -21.96 -2.35
N ALA A 30 8.29 -23.19 -2.56
CA ALA A 30 8.22 -23.88 -3.85
C ALA A 30 6.80 -24.28 -4.28
N ALA A 31 5.84 -24.29 -3.36
CA ALA A 31 4.45 -24.61 -3.63
C ALA A 31 3.58 -23.36 -3.89
N VAL A 32 4.16 -22.16 -3.79
CA VAL A 32 3.46 -20.89 -3.97
C VAL A 32 3.53 -20.47 -5.43
N GLY A 33 2.62 -20.99 -6.23
CA GLY A 33 2.53 -20.75 -7.66
C GLY A 33 1.81 -19.45 -8.04
N ASP A 34 2.21 -18.84 -9.15
CA ASP A 34 1.52 -17.74 -9.84
C ASP A 34 1.13 -18.12 -11.28
N GLU A 35 1.04 -19.41 -11.58
CA GLU A 35 0.84 -19.93 -12.94
C GLU A 35 -0.48 -19.45 -13.55
N ILE A 36 -1.52 -19.24 -12.74
CA ILE A 36 -2.80 -18.70 -13.21
C ILE A 36 -2.63 -17.22 -13.60
N ALA A 37 -1.94 -16.43 -12.78
CA ALA A 37 -1.69 -15.01 -13.05
C ALA A 37 -0.75 -14.83 -14.25
N ASP A 38 0.23 -15.71 -14.41
CA ASP A 38 1.17 -15.72 -15.52
C ASP A 38 0.58 -16.34 -16.81
N SER A 39 -0.68 -16.78 -16.78
CA SER A 39 -1.37 -17.43 -17.90
C SER A 39 -0.69 -18.73 -18.37
N LEU A 40 0.03 -19.41 -17.48
CA LEU A 40 0.69 -20.69 -17.70
C LEU A 40 -0.16 -21.88 -17.23
N TYR A 41 -1.26 -21.63 -16.53
CA TYR A 41 -2.15 -22.68 -16.02
C TYR A 41 -3.01 -23.32 -17.12
N ILE A 42 -2.76 -24.60 -17.39
CA ILE A 42 -3.54 -25.40 -18.35
C ILE A 42 -4.59 -26.21 -17.59
N VAL A 43 -5.86 -26.07 -18.01
CA VAL A 43 -6.97 -26.82 -17.40
C VAL A 43 -7.09 -28.17 -18.08
N GLU A 44 -6.76 -29.24 -17.37
CA GLU A 44 -6.95 -30.61 -17.85
C GLU A 44 -8.43 -30.95 -18.07
N PRO A 45 -8.78 -31.77 -19.08
CA PRO A 45 -10.15 -32.20 -19.31
C PRO A 45 -10.79 -32.83 -18.06
N GLY A 46 -12.00 -32.39 -17.72
CA GLY A 46 -12.74 -32.90 -16.56
C GLY A 46 -12.29 -32.35 -15.19
N ARG A 47 -11.30 -31.44 -15.13
CA ARG A 47 -10.90 -30.77 -13.88
C ARG A 47 -11.62 -29.42 -13.70
N PRO A 48 -11.90 -29.02 -12.45
CA PRO A 48 -12.49 -27.71 -12.16
C PRO A 48 -11.52 -26.59 -12.53
N ARG A 49 -12.08 -25.47 -13.01
CA ARG A 49 -11.32 -24.25 -13.29
C ARG A 49 -11.00 -23.47 -12.01
N PRO A 50 -9.87 -22.76 -11.95
CA PRO A 50 -9.57 -21.89 -10.82
C PRO A 50 -10.59 -20.74 -10.72
N LEU A 51 -10.99 -20.41 -9.48
CA LEU A 51 -11.94 -19.33 -9.19
C LEU A 51 -11.28 -17.95 -9.04
N ALA A 52 -9.98 -17.92 -8.74
CA ALA A 52 -9.22 -16.70 -8.49
C ALA A 52 -7.81 -16.84 -9.08
N LEU A 53 -7.12 -15.70 -9.22
CA LEU A 53 -5.76 -15.64 -9.78
C LEU A 53 -4.70 -16.22 -8.84
N PHE A 54 -4.96 -16.17 -7.53
CA PHE A 54 -4.01 -16.58 -6.50
C PHE A 54 -4.70 -17.48 -5.50
N ASP A 55 -3.98 -18.48 -5.01
CA ASP A 55 -4.41 -19.35 -3.92
C ASP A 55 -4.19 -18.66 -2.56
N ALA A 56 -4.68 -19.28 -1.49
CA ALA A 56 -4.57 -18.73 -0.14
C ALA A 56 -3.10 -18.56 0.30
N GLY A 57 -2.24 -19.54 -0.02
CA GLY A 57 -0.82 -19.50 0.34
C GLY A 57 -0.09 -18.32 -0.29
N ARG A 58 -0.32 -18.05 -1.58
CA ARG A 58 0.24 -16.90 -2.29
C ARG A 58 -0.27 -15.58 -1.75
N VAL A 59 -1.56 -15.49 -1.42
CA VAL A 59 -2.15 -14.27 -0.84
C VAL A 59 -1.52 -13.96 0.52
N ASP A 60 -1.48 -14.93 1.44
CA ASP A 60 -0.92 -14.71 2.78
C ASP A 60 0.57 -14.32 2.75
N TYR A 61 1.35 -14.97 1.89
CA TYR A 61 2.74 -14.60 1.66
C TYR A 61 2.86 -13.15 1.17
N SER A 62 2.06 -12.77 0.18
CA SER A 62 2.05 -11.43 -0.41
C SER A 62 1.65 -10.36 0.59
N LEU A 63 0.62 -10.60 1.41
CA LEU A 63 0.16 -9.65 2.43
C LEU A 63 1.24 -9.36 3.48
N ARG A 64 2.00 -10.38 3.89
CA ARG A 64 3.10 -10.20 4.83
C ARG A 64 4.28 -9.46 4.21
N ARG A 65 4.57 -9.71 2.92
CA ARG A 65 5.56 -8.96 2.15
C ARG A 65 5.17 -7.50 1.94
N LEU A 66 3.89 -7.20 1.69
CA LEU A 66 3.40 -5.83 1.57
C LEU A 66 3.70 -5.05 2.85
N LEU A 67 3.35 -5.58 4.03
CA LEU A 67 3.68 -4.93 5.30
C LEU A 67 5.20 -4.75 5.48
N HIS A 68 5.97 -5.80 5.19
CA HIS A 68 7.43 -5.76 5.36
C HIS A 68 8.11 -4.71 4.47
N TYR A 69 7.69 -4.59 3.21
CA TYR A 69 8.33 -3.66 2.27
C TYR A 69 7.81 -2.23 2.37
N THR A 70 6.54 -2.05 2.73
CA THR A 70 5.89 -0.73 2.74
C THR A 70 5.81 -0.08 4.10
N GLY A 71 5.93 -0.86 5.16
CA GLY A 71 5.72 -0.41 6.53
C GLY A 71 4.28 -0.02 6.85
N THR A 72 3.34 -0.32 5.95
CA THR A 72 1.92 0.02 6.08
C THR A 72 1.09 -1.26 6.08
N PRO A 73 0.11 -1.42 6.98
CA PRO A 73 -0.79 -2.57 6.97
C PRO A 73 -1.53 -2.68 5.64
N TRP A 74 -1.67 -3.89 5.12
CA TRP A 74 -2.37 -4.14 3.85
C TRP A 74 -3.83 -3.68 3.86
N ARG A 75 -4.45 -3.59 5.04
CA ARG A 75 -5.82 -3.07 5.24
C ARG A 75 -5.96 -1.59 4.93
N GLU A 76 -4.85 -0.84 4.96
CA GLU A 76 -4.84 0.60 4.69
C GLU A 76 -4.60 0.89 3.20
N ILE A 77 -4.20 -0.12 2.40
CA ILE A 77 -3.88 0.04 0.98
C ILE A 77 -5.14 0.43 0.20
N GLN A 78 -5.04 1.55 -0.54
CA GLN A 78 -6.13 2.00 -1.40
C GLN A 78 -6.12 1.26 -2.76
N PRO A 79 -7.29 1.06 -3.40
CA PRO A 79 -7.38 0.37 -4.69
C PRO A 79 -6.64 1.05 -5.85
N PHE A 80 -6.37 2.36 -5.72
CA PHE A 80 -5.67 3.13 -6.75
C PHE A 80 -4.22 3.32 -6.35
N ILE A 81 -3.30 2.79 -7.16
CA ILE A 81 -1.87 2.75 -6.89
C ILE A 81 -1.12 3.59 -7.92
N LEU A 82 -0.19 4.39 -7.44
CA LEU A 82 0.74 5.25 -8.19
C LEU A 82 2.18 4.84 -7.84
N LEU A 83 2.95 4.37 -8.80
CA LEU A 83 4.34 3.99 -8.54
C LEU A 83 5.25 5.15 -8.92
N THR A 84 6.26 5.43 -8.10
CA THR A 84 7.32 6.39 -8.40
C THR A 84 8.69 5.79 -8.13
N ASN A 85 9.69 6.21 -8.87
CA ASN A 85 11.09 5.91 -8.56
C ASN A 85 11.80 7.11 -7.88
N TYR A 86 11.09 8.23 -7.70
CA TYR A 86 11.71 9.48 -7.27
C TYR A 86 11.02 10.08 -6.05
N HIS A 87 11.80 10.27 -4.97
CA HIS A 87 11.32 10.70 -3.66
C HIS A 87 10.60 12.06 -3.69
N ARG A 88 11.00 12.96 -4.59
CA ARG A 88 10.37 14.28 -4.74
C ARG A 88 8.86 14.20 -4.99
N TYR A 89 8.40 13.16 -5.69
CA TYR A 89 6.97 12.94 -5.89
C TYR A 89 6.25 12.49 -4.62
N VAL A 90 6.93 11.74 -3.75
CA VAL A 90 6.41 11.36 -2.43
C VAL A 90 6.21 12.61 -1.58
N ASP A 91 7.22 13.48 -1.51
CA ASP A 91 7.15 14.73 -0.72
C ASP A 91 5.99 15.62 -1.17
N GLN A 92 5.83 15.78 -2.49
CA GLN A 92 4.74 16.58 -3.06
C GLN A 92 3.38 15.94 -2.81
N PHE A 93 3.29 14.60 -2.92
CA PHE A 93 2.06 13.85 -2.67
C PHE A 93 1.61 13.92 -1.22
N VAL A 94 2.55 13.80 -0.27
CA VAL A 94 2.27 13.98 1.17
C VAL A 94 1.74 15.39 1.43
N ARG A 95 2.45 16.43 0.97
CA ARG A 95 2.01 17.82 1.14
C ARG A 95 0.62 18.07 0.56
N TRP A 96 0.36 17.56 -0.64
CA TRP A 96 -0.96 17.64 -1.26
C TRP A 96 -2.02 16.92 -0.42
N SER A 97 -1.75 15.70 0.04
CA SER A 97 -2.69 14.92 0.85
C SER A 97 -3.04 15.61 2.16
N LEU A 98 -2.04 16.16 2.86
CA LEU A 98 -2.24 16.91 4.11
C LEU A 98 -3.10 18.16 3.88
N ARG A 99 -2.89 18.88 2.78
CA ARG A 99 -3.70 20.04 2.41
C ARG A 99 -5.16 19.65 2.12
N GLU A 100 -5.38 18.56 1.39
CA GLU A 100 -6.74 18.07 1.12
C GLU A 100 -7.47 17.68 2.42
N ILE A 101 -6.75 17.10 3.39
CA ILE A 101 -7.31 16.76 4.70
C ILE A 101 -7.65 18.02 5.50
N ALA A 102 -6.73 19.00 5.55
CA ALA A 102 -6.90 20.24 6.29
C ALA A 102 -8.05 21.12 5.76
N THR A 103 -8.24 21.15 4.44
CA THR A 103 -9.30 21.94 3.80
C THR A 103 -10.68 21.27 3.83
N GLY A 104 -10.80 20.08 4.44
CA GLY A 104 -12.06 19.33 4.49
C GLY A 104 -12.44 18.72 3.13
N GLY A 105 -11.45 18.43 2.30
CA GLY A 105 -11.61 17.78 1.01
C GLY A 105 -12.09 16.32 1.09
N PRO A 106 -11.95 15.54 0.01
CA PRO A 106 -12.47 14.18 -0.05
C PRO A 106 -11.76 13.19 0.89
N TYR A 107 -10.60 13.57 1.42
CA TYR A 107 -9.77 12.76 2.32
C TYR A 107 -9.86 13.27 3.77
N HIS A 108 -9.73 12.37 4.75
CA HIS A 108 -9.79 12.71 6.18
C HIS A 108 -8.60 12.22 7.00
N ARG A 109 -7.82 11.26 6.47
CA ARG A 109 -6.71 10.63 7.17
C ARG A 109 -5.61 10.27 6.18
N LEU A 110 -4.35 10.51 6.53
CA LEU A 110 -3.17 10.06 5.80
C LEU A 110 -2.44 9.02 6.65
N VAL A 111 -2.36 7.79 6.17
CA VAL A 111 -1.60 6.71 6.80
C VAL A 111 -0.27 6.55 6.09
N GLY A 112 0.80 6.29 6.83
CA GLY A 112 2.13 6.08 6.28
C GLY A 112 2.94 5.01 6.99
N PRO A 113 4.24 4.87 6.64
CA PRO A 113 5.09 3.80 7.13
C PRO A 113 5.29 3.89 8.64
N GLY A 114 5.37 2.74 9.30
CA GLY A 114 5.68 2.67 10.74
C GLY A 114 4.53 3.11 11.65
N GLY A 115 3.28 3.07 11.15
CA GLY A 115 2.11 3.44 11.94
C GLY A 115 1.80 4.94 11.97
N LEU A 116 2.42 5.72 11.07
CA LEU A 116 2.07 7.12 10.87
C LEU A 116 0.58 7.24 10.50
N ALA A 117 -0.15 8.10 11.20
CA ALA A 117 -1.51 8.46 10.88
C ALA A 117 -1.74 9.94 11.23
N VAL A 118 -2.12 10.74 10.24
CA VAL A 118 -2.42 12.17 10.36
C VAL A 118 -3.87 12.42 9.97
N GLU A 119 -4.61 13.17 10.80
CA GLU A 119 -6.02 13.47 10.59
C GLU A 119 -6.27 14.99 10.52
N ALA A 120 -7.51 15.39 10.24
CA ALA A 120 -7.89 16.79 10.25
C ALA A 120 -7.84 17.39 11.67
N GLY A 121 -7.44 18.66 11.78
CA GLY A 121 -7.33 19.38 13.06
C GLY A 121 -5.90 19.57 13.56
N GLU A 122 -4.92 18.92 12.93
CA GLU A 122 -3.50 19.19 13.14
C GLU A 122 -3.05 20.39 12.25
N ASP A 123 -2.14 21.22 12.77
CA ASP A 123 -1.50 22.26 11.95
C ASP A 123 -0.53 21.63 10.92
N GLU A 124 -0.35 22.30 9.78
CA GLU A 124 0.43 21.76 8.65
C GLU A 124 1.90 21.49 9.04
N ALA A 125 2.50 22.33 9.90
CA ALA A 125 3.89 22.19 10.30
C ALA A 125 4.10 20.94 11.18
N SER A 126 3.21 20.72 12.15
CA SER A 126 3.19 19.53 13.00
C SER A 126 2.97 18.25 12.19
N ALA A 127 1.97 18.26 11.29
CA ALA A 127 1.69 17.14 10.40
C ALA A 127 2.92 16.77 9.53
N LEU A 128 3.57 17.76 8.93
CA LEU A 128 4.80 17.54 8.16
C LEU A 128 5.95 17.03 9.03
N GLY A 129 6.10 17.55 10.25
CA GLY A 129 7.09 17.08 11.22
C GLY A 129 6.92 15.60 11.55
N ARG A 130 5.68 15.14 11.76
CA ARG A 130 5.36 13.72 12.00
C ARG A 130 5.68 12.84 10.80
N VAL A 131 5.38 13.30 9.58
CA VAL A 131 5.73 12.56 8.36
C VAL A 131 7.24 12.46 8.21
N ALA A 132 7.97 13.55 8.43
CA ALA A 132 9.44 13.58 8.35
C ALA A 132 10.10 12.66 9.40
N GLY A 133 9.52 12.58 10.61
CA GLY A 133 9.97 11.70 11.68
C GLY A 133 9.57 10.23 11.54
N ALA A 134 8.72 9.88 10.58
CA ALA A 134 8.31 8.50 10.36
C ALA A 134 9.51 7.63 9.94
N PRO A 135 9.58 6.34 10.35
CA PRO A 135 10.72 5.47 10.08
C PRO A 135 10.74 4.93 8.63
N TRP A 136 10.45 5.78 7.64
CA TRP A 136 10.31 5.39 6.23
C TRP A 136 11.58 4.75 5.66
N HIS A 137 12.76 5.17 6.10
CA HIS A 137 14.06 4.62 5.69
C HIS A 137 14.28 3.15 6.09
N ARG A 138 13.48 2.60 7.02
CA ARG A 138 13.51 1.17 7.39
C ARG A 138 12.82 0.27 6.37
N PHE A 139 12.07 0.87 5.43
CA PHE A 139 11.24 0.16 4.48
C PHE A 139 11.79 0.36 3.06
N GLN A 140 11.88 -0.73 2.29
CA GLN A 140 12.44 -0.68 0.92
C GLN A 140 11.55 0.12 -0.03
N MET A 141 10.23 0.07 0.18
CA MET A 141 9.24 0.69 -0.69
C MET A 141 8.16 1.39 0.14
N PRO A 142 8.49 2.51 0.83
CA PRO A 142 7.58 3.18 1.75
C PRO A 142 6.23 3.50 1.12
N ALA A 143 5.15 3.36 1.90
CA ALA A 143 3.79 3.64 1.44
C ALA A 143 3.06 4.78 2.16
N TYR A 144 2.25 5.56 1.41
CA TYR A 144 1.42 6.65 1.94
C TYR A 144 -0.01 6.59 1.39
N GLN A 145 -1.00 6.42 2.26
CA GLN A 145 -2.39 6.13 1.91
C GLN A 145 -3.32 7.26 2.38
N PRO A 146 -3.86 8.10 1.49
CA PRO A 146 -4.93 9.04 1.85
C PRO A 146 -6.30 8.35 1.85
N HIS A 147 -6.98 8.36 2.99
CA HIS A 147 -8.27 7.71 3.19
C HIS A 147 -9.45 8.67 2.97
N GLY A 148 -10.39 8.23 2.16
CA GLY A 148 -11.63 8.95 1.90
C GLY A 148 -12.67 8.82 3.02
N ARG A 149 -13.58 9.79 3.14
CA ARG A 149 -14.70 9.76 4.11
C ARG A 149 -15.78 8.69 3.83
N GLY A 150 -15.60 7.82 2.83
CA GLY A 150 -16.64 6.90 2.33
C GLY A 150 -16.25 5.43 2.23
N GLY A 151 -15.23 4.96 2.98
CA GLY A 151 -14.79 3.55 3.00
C GLY A 151 -14.20 3.00 1.68
N ARG A 152 -14.33 3.77 0.60
CA ARG A 152 -13.58 3.66 -0.65
C ARG A 152 -12.91 5.02 -0.84
N GLY A 153 -11.61 5.06 -1.11
CA GLY A 153 -10.85 6.29 -1.37
C GLY A 153 -11.70 7.38 -2.04
N GLY A 154 -11.75 8.56 -1.40
CA GLY A 154 -12.93 9.43 -1.32
C GLY A 154 -13.79 9.54 -2.58
N ARG A 155 -15.09 9.22 -2.46
CA ARG A 155 -16.10 9.68 -3.41
C ARG A 155 -16.30 11.19 -3.24
N GLY A 156 -15.54 11.99 -3.99
CA GLY A 156 -15.88 13.40 -4.22
C GLY A 156 -17.25 13.51 -4.90
N ARG A 157 -18.15 14.34 -4.34
CA ARG A 157 -19.38 14.77 -5.01
C ARG A 157 -18.99 15.38 -6.37
N ARG A 158 -19.66 14.97 -7.45
CA ARG A 158 -19.57 15.66 -8.75
C ARG A 158 -20.06 17.10 -8.53
N GLY A 159 -19.19 18.09 -8.69
CA GLY A 159 -19.60 19.50 -8.80
C GLY A 159 -20.32 19.75 -10.14
N PRO A 160 -21.14 20.80 -10.25
CA PRO A 160 -22.00 21.05 -11.41
C PRO A 160 -21.17 21.39 -12.65
N GLN A 161 -21.63 20.96 -13.81
CA GLN A 161 -21.02 21.24 -15.12
C GLN A 161 -20.86 22.75 -15.32
N ALA A 162 -19.63 23.24 -15.36
CA ALA A 162 -19.31 24.61 -15.72
C ALA A 162 -19.30 24.75 -17.25
N ARG A 163 -20.32 25.45 -17.77
CA ARG A 163 -20.39 25.94 -19.15
C ARG A 163 -19.16 26.79 -19.48
N ALA A 164 -18.60 26.56 -20.66
CA ALA A 164 -17.48 27.28 -21.22
C ALA A 164 -17.74 28.80 -21.30
N ARG A 165 -16.85 29.60 -20.71
CA ARG A 165 -16.54 30.96 -21.16
C ARG A 165 -15.02 31.15 -21.13
N SER A 166 -14.54 31.67 -22.25
CA SER A 166 -13.17 32.01 -22.62
C SER A 166 -12.50 32.96 -21.61
N GLY A 167 -11.24 32.69 -21.29
CA GLY A 167 -10.40 33.59 -20.50
C GLY A 167 -9.13 32.88 -20.02
N THR A 168 -8.00 33.52 -20.26
CA THR A 168 -6.62 33.04 -20.15
C THR A 168 -6.15 32.67 -18.73
N GLU A 169 -5.16 31.77 -18.70
CA GLU A 169 -4.20 31.47 -17.63
C GLU A 169 -4.70 30.72 -16.36
N GLY A 170 -3.95 29.66 -16.02
CA GLY A 170 -3.85 29.18 -14.63
C GLY A 170 -4.82 28.11 -14.15
N ARG A 171 -5.15 27.07 -14.93
CA ARG A 171 -5.82 25.87 -14.39
C ARG A 171 -5.37 24.57 -15.07
N ALA A 172 -4.23 24.03 -14.64
CA ALA A 172 -3.79 22.69 -15.01
C ALA A 172 -3.33 21.90 -13.77
N ALA A 173 -4.17 21.79 -12.74
CA ALA A 173 -3.87 20.94 -11.58
C ALA A 173 -5.12 20.49 -10.78
N SER A 174 -6.28 20.30 -11.42
CA SER A 174 -7.51 19.86 -10.72
C SER A 174 -8.07 18.53 -11.24
N GLY A 175 -7.42 17.90 -12.22
CA GLY A 175 -7.87 16.66 -12.82
C GLY A 175 -7.03 15.46 -12.39
N ILE A 176 -7.56 14.66 -11.47
CA ILE A 176 -7.27 13.21 -11.36
C ILE A 176 -5.83 12.86 -10.94
N LEU A 177 -5.51 13.04 -9.65
CA LEU A 177 -4.50 12.23 -8.99
C LEU A 177 -5.17 11.52 -7.80
N ARG A 178 -5.63 10.29 -8.08
CA ARG A 178 -6.12 9.33 -7.11
C ARG A 178 -5.13 8.18 -7.14
N GLY A 179 -4.22 8.11 -6.18
CA GLY A 179 -3.17 7.09 -6.19
C GLY A 179 -2.37 7.09 -4.91
N TYR A 180 -1.96 5.92 -4.45
CA TYR A 180 -0.93 5.70 -3.43
C TYR A 180 0.46 5.85 -4.05
N VAL A 181 1.44 6.59 -3.51
CA VAL A 181 2.80 6.68 -4.09
C VAL A 181 3.81 5.69 -3.48
N GLN A 182 4.23 4.67 -4.24
CA GLN A 182 5.29 3.72 -3.82
C GLN A 182 6.66 4.13 -4.37
N GLN A 183 7.70 4.23 -3.54
CA GLN A 183 9.07 4.40 -4.03
C GLN A 183 9.70 3.04 -4.36
N GLY A 184 10.03 2.78 -5.63
CA GLY A 184 10.73 1.57 -6.05
C GLY A 184 12.17 1.86 -6.49
N LEU A 185 13.17 1.35 -5.77
CA LEU A 185 14.56 1.28 -6.26
C LEU A 185 14.75 -0.08 -6.94
N ILE A 186 14.61 -0.15 -8.27
CA ILE A 186 14.99 -1.33 -9.05
C ILE A 186 16.52 -1.38 -9.13
N ARG A 187 17.16 -1.99 -8.12
CA ARG A 187 18.58 -2.39 -8.25
C ARG A 187 18.63 -3.69 -9.04
N HIS A 188 18.87 -3.57 -10.35
CA HIS A 188 19.39 -4.68 -11.17
C HIS A 188 20.77 -5.07 -10.63
N ARG A 189 20.83 -6.02 -9.68
CA ARG A 189 22.05 -6.80 -9.47
C ARG A 189 22.06 -7.91 -10.52
N ARG A 190 22.59 -7.60 -11.71
CA ARG A 190 23.22 -8.62 -12.53
C ARG A 190 24.45 -9.09 -11.76
N ARG A 191 24.47 -10.35 -11.32
CA ARG A 191 25.71 -11.07 -11.01
C ARG A 191 25.80 -12.18 -12.04
N PHE A 192 26.81 -12.07 -12.90
CA PHE A 192 27.54 -13.24 -13.37
C PHE A 192 28.48 -13.69 -12.25
#